data_AF-A0AAV5NVC2-F1
#
_entry.id   AF-A0AAV5NVC2-F1
#
_cell.length_a   1.000
_cell.length_b   1.000
_cell.length_c   1.000
_cell.angle_alpha   90.00
_cell.angle_beta   90.00
_cell.angle_gamma   90.00
#
_symmetry.space_group_name_H-M   'P 1'
#
loop_
_entity.id
_entity.type
_entity.pdbx_description
1 polymer ?
#
loop_
_entity_poly.entity_id
_entity_poly.type
_entity_poly.pdbx_seq_one_letter_code
_entity_poly.pdbx_strand_id
1 'polypeptide(L)'
;MIVTRLAPETLIAANGKPQYGQFDGIPKQLAIEEFDYRNTMDGKASALRRYFHYKQFQFVSVITDRYVIGVAIADIRYLASAFCYVYDIEKNELIENNWLRPLNCGYATAPSPYTSFAHIASKQIQFHLFEGGWQVKLNTKNIKADLTLSAPSGSLPLAMCTPTGYTGWTYTQKHNALSVQGILEIGGEPVPLDFALAGYDFSAGYMRRETSWRWASINTRLGETTLGLNLAAGVNETGSSENVLWLNGERHFLSNVHFEFDRDSSDQDNIDQHWRVFSEDGCVDLVFKPLNKRSEKLNLWLLKSNFRQFVGQFSGSIKDNHGQVHHLDEVLGLTEDHFARW
;
A
#
# COMPACT_ATOMS: atom_id res chain seq x y z
N MET A 1 -23.11 7.43 0.42
CA MET A 1 -22.83 6.04 0.00
C MET A 1 -21.99 6.10 -1.26
N ILE A 2 -20.82 5.44 -1.27
CA ILE A 2 -19.96 5.45 -2.46
C ILE A 2 -20.58 4.53 -3.52
N VAL A 3 -20.68 5.01 -4.76
CA VAL A 3 -21.20 4.24 -5.88
C VAL A 3 -20.02 3.63 -6.63
N THR A 4 -19.96 2.30 -6.64
CA THR A 4 -19.00 1.53 -7.43
C THR A 4 -19.56 1.23 -8.82
N ARG A 5 -18.69 0.83 -9.74
CA ARG A 5 -19.06 0.34 -11.07
C ARG A 5 -18.19 -0.84 -11.45
N LEU A 6 -18.59 -1.61 -12.45
CA LEU A 6 -17.75 -2.72 -12.94
C LEU A 6 -16.36 -2.24 -13.36
N ALA A 7 -15.34 -3.02 -13.00
CA ALA A 7 -13.98 -2.77 -13.43
C ALA A 7 -13.89 -2.85 -14.97
N PRO A 8 -13.31 -1.84 -15.64
CA PRO A 8 -13.12 -1.90 -17.08
C PRO A 8 -12.00 -2.89 -17.44
N GLU A 9 -12.03 -3.43 -18.66
CA GLU A 9 -10.93 -4.27 -19.16
C GLU A 9 -9.58 -3.54 -19.15
N THR A 10 -9.59 -2.29 -19.62
CA THR A 10 -8.43 -1.38 -19.60
C THR A 10 -8.75 -0.11 -18.83
N LEU A 11 -7.84 0.37 -17.99
CA LEU A 11 -8.07 1.58 -17.20
C LEU A 11 -8.10 2.84 -18.06
N ILE A 12 -7.16 2.96 -19.00
CA ILE A 12 -7.20 3.99 -20.03
C ILE A 12 -8.12 3.52 -21.16
N ALA A 13 -9.11 4.35 -21.49
CA ALA A 13 -10.06 4.08 -22.56
C ALA A 13 -9.44 4.37 -23.94
N ALA A 14 -10.04 3.84 -25.01
CA ALA A 14 -9.56 4.01 -26.39
C ALA A 14 -9.47 5.47 -26.87
N ASN A 15 -10.12 6.42 -26.19
CA ASN A 15 -10.00 7.85 -26.46
C ASN A 15 -8.82 8.51 -25.71
N GLY A 16 -7.97 7.71 -25.07
CA GLY A 16 -6.79 8.12 -24.32
C GLY A 16 -7.07 8.75 -22.95
N LYS A 17 -8.31 8.68 -22.44
CA LYS A 17 -8.68 9.22 -21.13
C LYS A 17 -8.72 8.12 -20.05
N PRO A 18 -8.30 8.42 -18.81
CA PRO A 18 -8.51 7.51 -17.69
C PRO A 18 -9.99 7.38 -17.34
N GLN A 19 -10.39 6.18 -16.93
CA GLN A 19 -11.71 5.94 -16.39
C GLN A 19 -11.68 6.18 -14.87
N TYR A 20 -12.27 7.27 -14.38
CA TYR A 20 -12.24 7.63 -12.95
C TYR A 20 -13.41 7.12 -12.14
N GLY A 21 -13.15 6.69 -10.90
CA GLY A 21 -14.13 6.15 -9.97
C GLY A 21 -13.61 4.90 -9.24
N GLN A 22 -14.43 4.37 -8.35
CA GLN A 22 -14.17 3.09 -7.69
C GLN A 22 -14.78 1.93 -8.47
N PHE A 23 -14.13 0.78 -8.40
CA PHE A 23 -14.45 -0.39 -9.21
C PHE A 23 -14.81 -1.62 -8.37
N ASP A 24 -15.74 -2.40 -8.90
CA ASP A 24 -16.02 -3.77 -8.50
C ASP A 24 -15.21 -4.69 -9.41
N GLY A 25 -14.06 -5.12 -8.90
CA GLY A 25 -13.07 -5.94 -9.61
C GLY A 25 -11.79 -5.19 -9.94
N ILE A 26 -10.89 -5.88 -10.64
CA ILE A 26 -9.56 -5.40 -11.00
C ILE A 26 -9.52 -5.16 -12.52
N PRO A 27 -9.14 -3.96 -13.00
CA PRO A 27 -8.86 -3.75 -14.41
C PRO A 27 -7.72 -4.67 -14.88
N LYS A 28 -7.91 -5.39 -15.98
CA LYS A 28 -6.92 -6.37 -16.45
C LYS A 28 -5.62 -5.71 -16.92
N GLN A 29 -5.73 -4.47 -17.43
CA GLN A 29 -4.59 -3.69 -17.89
C GLN A 29 -4.76 -2.22 -17.53
N LEU A 30 -3.64 -1.53 -17.28
CA LEU A 30 -3.66 -0.08 -17.17
C LEU A 30 -3.73 0.59 -18.55
N ALA A 31 -3.18 -0.02 -19.61
CA ALA A 31 -3.09 0.55 -20.95
C ALA A 31 -2.39 1.93 -21.00
N ILE A 32 -1.26 2.06 -20.28
CA ILE A 32 -0.55 3.34 -20.09
C ILE A 32 -0.05 4.00 -21.38
N GLU A 33 0.17 3.23 -22.45
CA GLU A 33 0.63 3.76 -23.74
C GLU A 33 -0.48 4.45 -24.54
N GLU A 34 -1.73 4.13 -24.24
CA GLU A 34 -2.90 4.78 -24.84
C GLU A 34 -3.19 6.15 -24.19
N PHE A 35 -2.55 6.46 -23.06
CA PHE A 35 -2.84 7.67 -22.32
C PHE A 35 -2.40 8.93 -23.08
N ASP A 36 -3.35 9.83 -23.37
CA ASP A 36 -3.09 11.15 -23.95
C ASP A 36 -2.47 12.07 -22.90
N TYR A 37 -1.21 11.82 -22.56
CA TYR A 37 -0.51 12.57 -21.52
C TYR A 37 -0.13 13.97 -22.02
N ARG A 38 -0.61 15.00 -21.30
CA ARG A 38 -0.41 16.41 -21.65
C ARG A 38 0.40 17.15 -20.59
N ASN A 39 1.04 18.23 -21.02
CA ASN A 39 1.64 19.22 -20.12
C ASN A 39 0.57 20.17 -19.57
N THR A 40 0.96 21.08 -18.67
CA THR A 40 0.04 22.02 -18.00
C THR A 40 -0.50 23.13 -18.90
N MET A 41 -0.10 23.16 -20.17
CA MET A 41 -0.57 24.09 -21.20
C MET A 41 -1.28 23.32 -22.32
N ASP A 42 -1.84 22.16 -21.99
CA ASP A 42 -2.66 21.29 -22.85
C ASP A 42 -1.97 20.72 -24.10
N GLY A 43 -0.66 20.94 -24.25
CA GLY A 43 0.16 20.33 -25.30
C GLY A 43 0.56 18.89 -24.96
N LYS A 44 0.76 18.05 -25.99
CA LYS A 44 1.23 16.66 -25.81
C LYS A 44 2.57 16.62 -25.08
N ALA A 45 2.70 15.75 -24.09
CA ALA A 45 3.96 15.50 -23.41
C ALA A 45 4.94 14.75 -24.33
N SER A 46 6.24 15.01 -24.18
CA SER A 46 7.27 14.25 -24.88
C SER A 46 7.33 12.80 -24.39
N ALA A 47 7.87 11.89 -25.21
CA ALA A 47 8.05 10.49 -24.84
C ALA A 47 8.89 10.32 -23.55
N LEU A 48 9.94 11.13 -23.39
CA LEU A 48 10.75 11.14 -22.16
C LEU A 48 9.92 11.55 -20.93
N ARG A 49 9.11 12.60 -21.06
CA ARG A 49 8.24 13.06 -19.96
C ARG A 49 7.21 11.99 -19.63
N ARG A 50 6.61 11.34 -20.63
CA ARG A 50 5.68 10.22 -20.45
C ARG A 50 6.33 9.07 -19.68
N TYR A 51 7.50 8.63 -20.13
CA TYR A 51 8.24 7.55 -19.48
C TYR A 51 8.59 7.88 -18.03
N PHE A 52 9.24 9.02 -17.77
CA PHE A 52 9.76 9.36 -16.46
C PHE A 52 8.71 9.85 -15.46
N HIS A 53 7.53 10.28 -15.90
CA HIS A 53 6.48 10.75 -14.97
C HIS A 53 5.61 9.62 -14.44
N TYR A 54 5.61 8.46 -15.09
CA TYR A 54 4.93 7.28 -14.58
C TYR A 54 5.64 6.76 -13.31
N LYS A 55 4.86 6.32 -12.33
CA LYS A 55 5.31 5.76 -11.05
C LYS A 55 4.53 4.48 -10.78
N GLN A 56 5.17 3.50 -10.16
CA GLN A 56 4.53 2.27 -9.72
C GLN A 56 5.10 1.79 -8.39
N PHE A 57 4.22 1.38 -7.49
CA PHE A 57 4.52 0.94 -6.14
C PHE A 57 3.77 -0.36 -5.88
N GLN A 58 4.45 -1.30 -5.26
CA GLN A 58 3.88 -2.55 -4.79
C GLN A 58 4.38 -2.80 -3.37
N PHE A 59 3.46 -3.10 -2.47
CA PHE A 59 3.75 -3.42 -1.09
C PHE A 59 2.93 -4.63 -0.66
N VAL A 60 3.53 -5.50 0.16
CA VAL A 60 2.84 -6.56 0.89
C VAL A 60 3.25 -6.51 2.35
N SER A 61 2.26 -6.64 3.22
CA SER A 61 2.45 -6.91 4.64
C SER A 61 1.94 -8.31 4.98
N VAL A 62 2.65 -9.03 5.84
CA VAL A 62 2.23 -10.30 6.42
C VAL A 62 2.36 -10.19 7.94
N ILE A 63 1.29 -10.53 8.65
CA ILE A 63 1.23 -10.53 10.11
C ILE A 63 1.01 -11.98 10.55
N THR A 64 1.88 -12.45 11.43
CA THR A 64 1.73 -13.70 12.18
C THR A 64 1.60 -13.38 13.67
N ASP A 65 1.41 -14.39 14.51
CA ASP A 65 1.35 -14.20 15.98
C ASP A 65 2.62 -13.55 16.55
N ARG A 66 3.77 -13.72 15.87
CA ARG A 66 5.08 -13.26 16.34
C ARG A 66 5.72 -12.19 15.45
N TYR A 67 5.42 -12.18 14.15
CA TYR A 67 6.17 -11.36 13.20
C TYR A 67 5.27 -10.45 12.37
N VAL A 68 5.75 -9.22 12.15
CA VAL A 68 5.25 -8.35 11.08
C VAL A 68 6.31 -8.26 10.00
N ILE A 69 5.95 -8.62 8.78
CA ILE A 69 6.83 -8.61 7.62
C ILE A 69 6.28 -7.56 6.66
N GLY A 70 7.12 -6.63 6.22
CA GLY A 70 6.77 -5.67 5.19
C GLY A 70 7.78 -5.71 4.06
N VAL A 71 7.27 -5.77 2.83
CA VAL A 71 8.11 -5.79 1.62
C VAL A 71 7.54 -4.85 0.57
N ALA A 72 8.39 -4.01 -0.02
CA ALA A 72 8.01 -3.10 -1.08
C ALA A 72 8.96 -3.15 -2.28
N ILE A 73 8.41 -2.88 -3.47
CA ILE A 73 9.15 -2.48 -4.66
C ILE A 73 8.50 -1.20 -5.21
N ALA A 74 9.30 -0.15 -5.34
CA ALA A 74 8.91 1.11 -5.94
C ALA A 74 9.74 1.36 -7.20
N ASP A 75 9.10 1.41 -8.36
CA ASP A 75 9.71 1.82 -9.63
C ASP A 75 9.29 3.25 -9.95
N ILE A 76 10.24 4.17 -9.84
CA ILE A 76 10.03 5.57 -10.14
C ILE A 76 10.67 6.00 -11.47
N ARG A 77 11.11 5.03 -12.28
CA ARG A 77 11.74 5.16 -13.61
C ARG A 77 13.12 5.80 -13.62
N TYR A 78 13.42 6.67 -12.67
CA TYR A 78 14.77 7.16 -12.41
C TYR A 78 15.59 6.13 -11.62
N LEU A 79 14.95 5.50 -10.66
CA LEU A 79 15.49 4.52 -9.71
C LEU A 79 14.38 3.50 -9.42
N ALA A 80 14.76 2.29 -9.03
CA ALA A 80 13.91 1.46 -8.19
C ALA A 80 14.51 1.35 -6.80
N SER A 81 13.62 1.45 -5.80
CA SER A 81 13.92 1.15 -4.42
C SER A 81 13.09 -0.03 -3.95
N ALA A 82 13.65 -0.85 -3.07
CA ALA A 82 12.93 -1.89 -2.38
C ALA A 82 13.43 -2.02 -0.96
N PHE A 83 12.54 -2.46 -0.09
CA PHE A 83 12.90 -2.85 1.26
C PHE A 83 12.16 -4.12 1.63
N CYS A 84 12.74 -4.87 2.55
CA CYS A 84 12.11 -6.00 3.21
C CYS A 84 12.52 -5.94 4.67
N TYR A 85 11.55 -5.94 5.58
CA TYR A 85 11.81 -6.02 7.01
C TYR A 85 11.04 -7.16 7.66
N VAL A 86 11.59 -7.61 8.78
CA VAL A 86 10.94 -8.51 9.73
C VAL A 86 10.98 -7.80 11.08
N TYR A 87 9.82 -7.64 11.69
CA TYR A 87 9.66 -7.11 13.04
C TYR A 87 9.23 -8.25 13.96
N ASP A 88 10.04 -8.58 14.98
CA ASP A 88 9.71 -9.54 16.04
C ASP A 88 8.94 -8.82 17.15
N ILE A 89 7.65 -9.13 17.27
CA ILE A 89 6.71 -8.49 18.18
C ILE A 89 7.14 -8.70 19.64
N GLU A 90 7.58 -9.90 20.00
CA GLU A 90 7.95 -10.26 21.37
C GLU A 90 9.21 -9.51 21.83
N LYS A 91 10.16 -9.33 20.91
CA LYS A 91 11.45 -8.67 21.21
C LYS A 91 11.44 -7.17 20.97
N ASN A 92 10.41 -6.65 20.29
CA ASN A 92 10.40 -5.30 19.74
C ASN A 92 11.66 -4.99 18.91
N GLU A 93 12.05 -5.94 18.05
CA GLU A 93 13.25 -5.81 17.20
C GLU A 93 12.86 -5.78 15.73
N LEU A 94 13.37 -4.80 14.98
CA LEU A 94 13.18 -4.66 13.54
C LEU A 94 14.50 -4.90 12.81
N ILE A 95 14.52 -5.88 11.91
CA ILE A 95 15.62 -6.12 10.98
C ILE A 95 15.16 -5.78 9.57
N GLU A 96 15.95 -4.99 8.84
CA GLU A 96 15.61 -4.57 7.49
C GLU A 96 16.76 -4.72 6.49
N ASN A 97 16.40 -4.90 5.24
CA ASN A 97 17.29 -4.85 4.10
C ASN A 97 16.72 -3.89 3.05
N ASN A 98 17.56 -3.01 2.52
CA ASN A 98 17.20 -2.00 1.54
C ASN A 98 18.01 -2.21 0.26
N TRP A 99 17.39 -1.97 -0.89
CA TRP A 99 18.02 -2.02 -2.20
C TRP A 99 17.67 -0.78 -3.01
N LEU A 100 18.70 -0.17 -3.60
CA LEU A 100 18.54 0.91 -4.56
C LEU A 100 19.22 0.52 -5.87
N ARG A 101 18.50 0.68 -6.98
CA ARG A 101 18.97 0.34 -8.32
C ARG A 101 18.68 1.48 -9.29
N PRO A 102 19.70 2.00 -9.99
CA PRO A 102 19.50 3.09 -10.92
C PRO A 102 18.97 2.61 -12.26
N LEU A 103 18.05 3.39 -12.85
CA LEU A 103 17.49 3.13 -14.19
C LEU A 103 16.98 1.68 -14.32
N ASN A 104 16.84 1.12 -15.52
CA ASN A 104 16.35 -0.26 -15.69
C ASN A 104 17.40 -1.35 -15.37
N CYS A 105 18.31 -1.13 -14.41
CA CYS A 105 19.40 -2.06 -14.10
C CYS A 105 19.11 -2.88 -12.83
N GLY A 106 18.99 -4.20 -12.97
CA GLY A 106 18.90 -5.12 -11.82
C GLY A 106 17.53 -5.19 -11.14
N TYR A 107 16.49 -4.67 -11.80
CA TYR A 107 15.08 -4.88 -11.46
C TYR A 107 14.22 -4.94 -12.74
N ALA A 108 12.99 -5.42 -12.61
CA ALA A 108 11.95 -5.23 -13.62
C ALA A 108 10.56 -5.16 -12.97
N THR A 109 9.65 -4.40 -13.57
CA THR A 109 8.24 -4.27 -13.18
C THR A 109 7.36 -4.27 -14.44
N ALA A 110 6.16 -4.86 -14.34
CA ALA A 110 5.14 -4.77 -15.40
C ALA A 110 3.95 -3.89 -14.95
N PRO A 111 3.40 -3.04 -15.84
CA PRO A 111 2.33 -2.09 -15.51
C PRO A 111 0.93 -2.71 -15.60
N SER A 112 0.71 -3.79 -14.85
CA SER A 112 -0.61 -4.41 -14.69
C SER A 112 -0.86 -4.74 -13.21
N PRO A 113 -2.08 -4.50 -12.70
CA PRO A 113 -2.49 -4.93 -11.38
C PRO A 113 -3.18 -6.31 -11.37
N TYR A 114 -3.30 -6.97 -12.54
CA TYR A 114 -4.04 -8.23 -12.70
C TYR A 114 -3.10 -9.42 -12.97
N THR A 115 -2.31 -9.34 -14.03
CA THR A 115 -1.28 -10.34 -14.36
C THR A 115 0.03 -9.62 -14.61
N SER A 116 0.99 -9.80 -13.71
CA SER A 116 2.17 -8.95 -13.64
C SER A 116 3.32 -9.64 -12.89
N PHE A 117 4.50 -9.05 -13.01
CA PHE A 117 5.66 -9.44 -12.23
C PHE A 117 6.43 -8.20 -11.79
N ALA A 118 7.11 -8.32 -10.65
CA ALA A 118 8.14 -7.40 -10.23
C ALA A 118 9.26 -8.14 -9.52
N HIS A 119 10.51 -7.76 -9.76
CA HIS A 119 11.63 -8.31 -9.03
C HIS A 119 12.78 -7.32 -8.92
N ILE A 120 13.59 -7.49 -7.88
CA ILE A 120 14.80 -6.71 -7.60
C ILE A 120 15.80 -7.59 -6.82
N ALA A 121 17.00 -7.07 -6.57
CA ALA A 121 18.01 -7.71 -5.74
C ALA A 121 18.42 -9.09 -6.28
N SER A 122 18.72 -9.18 -7.58
CA SER A 122 19.03 -10.46 -8.24
C SER A 122 17.92 -11.51 -8.05
N LYS A 123 16.66 -11.07 -8.06
CA LYS A 123 15.45 -11.87 -7.85
C LYS A 123 15.30 -12.44 -6.42
N GLN A 124 15.97 -11.86 -5.43
CA GLN A 124 15.72 -12.20 -4.02
C GLN A 124 14.36 -11.71 -3.53
N ILE A 125 13.85 -10.62 -4.10
CA ILE A 125 12.51 -10.09 -3.81
C ILE A 125 11.70 -10.15 -5.10
N GLN A 126 10.56 -10.83 -5.06
CA GLN A 126 9.69 -11.00 -6.23
C GLN A 126 8.21 -10.93 -5.86
N PHE A 127 7.43 -10.27 -6.70
CA PHE A 127 5.98 -10.34 -6.75
C PHE A 127 5.56 -10.94 -8.08
N HIS A 128 4.64 -11.90 -8.03
CA HIS A 128 3.99 -12.47 -9.20
C HIS A 128 2.49 -12.34 -9.00
N LEU A 129 1.83 -11.70 -9.96
CA LEU A 129 0.39 -11.54 -9.99
C LEU A 129 -0.17 -12.39 -11.13
N PHE A 130 -1.20 -13.17 -10.83
CA PHE A 130 -1.92 -13.95 -11.82
C PHE A 130 -3.42 -13.85 -11.56
N GLU A 131 -4.14 -13.28 -12.52
CA GLU A 131 -5.59 -13.07 -12.43
C GLU A 131 -6.04 -12.36 -11.13
N GLY A 132 -5.24 -11.42 -10.65
CA GLY A 132 -5.48 -10.65 -9.42
C GLY A 132 -5.01 -11.32 -8.13
N GLY A 133 -4.62 -12.60 -8.18
CA GLY A 133 -3.97 -13.30 -7.07
C GLY A 133 -2.51 -12.89 -6.90
N TRP A 134 -2.01 -12.86 -5.67
CA TRP A 134 -0.64 -12.44 -5.36
C TRP A 134 0.20 -13.60 -4.84
N GLN A 135 1.39 -13.77 -5.41
CA GLN A 135 2.46 -14.59 -4.88
C GLN A 135 3.68 -13.74 -4.56
N VAL A 136 4.25 -13.93 -3.37
CA VAL A 136 5.41 -13.21 -2.86
C VAL A 136 6.54 -14.20 -2.62
N LYS A 137 7.70 -13.94 -3.22
CA LYS A 137 8.92 -14.73 -2.98
C LYS A 137 10.02 -13.87 -2.40
N LEU A 138 10.54 -14.30 -1.25
CA LEU A 138 11.61 -13.65 -0.52
C LEU A 138 12.73 -14.67 -0.29
N ASN A 139 13.97 -14.28 -0.58
CA ASN A 139 15.13 -15.12 -0.31
C ASN A 139 16.31 -14.23 0.09
N THR A 140 16.29 -13.81 1.35
CA THR A 140 17.33 -12.96 1.96
C THR A 140 18.05 -13.73 3.05
N LYS A 141 19.05 -13.11 3.68
CA LYS A 141 19.73 -13.70 4.85
C LYS A 141 18.77 -13.96 6.03
N ASN A 142 17.77 -13.09 6.20
CA ASN A 142 16.94 -13.06 7.40
C ASN A 142 15.58 -13.76 7.22
N ILE A 143 15.08 -13.80 5.98
CA ILE A 143 13.77 -14.34 5.64
C ILE A 143 13.84 -15.12 4.33
N LYS A 144 13.20 -16.30 4.33
CA LYS A 144 12.83 -17.04 3.12
C LYS A 144 11.33 -17.23 3.11
N ALA A 145 10.70 -16.92 1.99
CA ALA A 145 9.26 -17.03 1.86
C ALA A 145 8.86 -17.38 0.42
N ASP A 146 7.86 -18.23 0.28
CA ASP A 146 7.09 -18.42 -0.96
C ASP A 146 5.63 -18.49 -0.55
N LEU A 147 4.93 -17.36 -0.66
CA LEU A 147 3.62 -17.14 -0.08
C LEU A 147 2.60 -16.79 -1.16
N THR A 148 1.43 -17.41 -1.08
CA THR A 148 0.25 -17.06 -1.88
C THR A 148 -0.77 -16.39 -0.96
N LEU A 149 -1.33 -15.27 -1.42
CA LEU A 149 -2.37 -14.52 -0.70
C LEU A 149 -3.74 -14.83 -1.30
N SER A 150 -4.67 -15.27 -0.46
CA SER A 150 -6.01 -15.67 -0.90
C SER A 150 -7.08 -14.90 -0.14
N ALA A 151 -7.94 -14.20 -0.89
CA ALA A 151 -9.10 -13.51 -0.33
C ALA A 151 -10.25 -14.51 -0.04
N PRO A 152 -11.12 -14.23 0.94
CA PRO A 152 -12.37 -14.98 1.10
C PRO A 152 -13.21 -14.97 -0.19
N SER A 153 -14.03 -16.01 -0.39
CA SER A 153 -14.90 -16.09 -1.56
C SER A 153 -15.83 -14.87 -1.64
N GLY A 154 -15.89 -14.23 -2.82
CA GLY A 154 -16.69 -13.02 -3.04
C GLY A 154 -16.09 -11.73 -2.47
N SER A 155 -14.98 -11.78 -1.76
CA SER A 155 -14.25 -10.60 -1.29
C SER A 155 -13.60 -9.88 -2.46
N LEU A 156 -13.86 -8.59 -2.58
CA LEU A 156 -13.28 -7.73 -3.61
C LEU A 156 -12.21 -6.81 -3.00
N PRO A 157 -11.14 -6.48 -3.75
CA PRO A 157 -10.22 -5.44 -3.31
C PRO A 157 -10.87 -4.07 -3.45
N LEU A 158 -10.32 -3.07 -2.77
CA LEU A 158 -10.47 -1.69 -3.18
C LEU A 158 -9.74 -1.55 -4.51
N ALA A 159 -10.39 -1.04 -5.54
CA ALA A 159 -9.76 -0.67 -6.80
C ALA A 159 -10.35 0.67 -7.24
N MET A 160 -9.52 1.66 -7.52
CA MET A 160 -10.02 2.98 -7.92
C MET A 160 -9.01 3.77 -8.74
N CYS A 161 -9.53 4.68 -9.55
CA CYS A 161 -8.72 5.64 -10.30
C CYS A 161 -9.24 7.06 -10.07
N THR A 162 -8.34 7.98 -9.77
CA THR A 162 -8.66 9.40 -9.51
C THR A 162 -7.80 10.32 -10.38
N PRO A 163 -8.28 11.53 -10.69
CA PRO A 163 -7.40 12.56 -11.25
C PRO A 163 -6.39 13.00 -10.19
N THR A 164 -5.14 13.19 -10.60
CA THR A 164 -4.03 13.60 -9.72
C THR A 164 -3.25 14.74 -10.37
N GLY A 165 -3.19 15.89 -9.72
CA GLY A 165 -2.67 17.11 -10.35
C GLY A 165 -3.52 17.55 -11.55
N TYR A 166 -2.96 18.41 -12.42
CA TYR A 166 -3.70 18.99 -13.54
C TYR A 166 -3.87 18.02 -14.74
N THR A 167 -2.86 17.19 -15.03
CA THR A 167 -2.87 16.27 -16.19
C THR A 167 -2.62 14.81 -15.84
N GLY A 168 -2.60 14.47 -14.56
CA GLY A 168 -2.24 13.15 -14.08
C GLY A 168 -3.42 12.33 -13.57
N TRP A 169 -3.12 11.10 -13.17
CA TRP A 169 -4.07 10.18 -12.56
C TRP A 169 -3.32 9.20 -11.67
N THR A 170 -4.03 8.65 -10.69
CA THR A 170 -3.52 7.58 -9.82
C THR A 170 -4.54 6.45 -9.80
N TYR A 171 -4.07 5.24 -10.07
CA TYR A 171 -4.76 4.00 -9.79
C TYR A 171 -4.21 3.42 -8.49
N THR A 172 -5.09 2.98 -7.60
CA THR A 172 -4.71 2.18 -6.44
C THR A 172 -5.58 0.95 -6.32
N GLN A 173 -4.98 -0.15 -5.87
CA GLN A 173 -5.64 -1.40 -5.57
C GLN A 173 -5.09 -1.98 -4.29
N LYS A 174 -5.96 -2.17 -3.30
CA LYS A 174 -5.57 -2.62 -1.97
C LYS A 174 -6.54 -3.68 -1.47
N HIS A 175 -6.01 -4.60 -0.68
CA HIS A 175 -6.84 -5.58 0.01
C HIS A 175 -6.14 -5.99 1.29
N ASN A 176 -6.93 -6.11 2.36
CA ASN A 176 -6.46 -6.51 3.68
C ASN A 176 -7.18 -7.79 4.16
N ALA A 177 -6.67 -8.37 5.24
CA ALA A 177 -7.18 -9.58 5.89
C ALA A 177 -7.23 -10.81 4.96
N LEU A 178 -6.25 -10.93 4.08
CA LEU A 178 -6.07 -12.08 3.19
C LEU A 178 -5.45 -13.25 3.95
N SER A 179 -5.92 -14.46 3.68
CA SER A 179 -5.27 -15.67 4.19
C SER A 179 -3.93 -15.89 3.47
N VAL A 180 -2.97 -16.49 4.19
CA VAL A 180 -1.62 -16.75 3.68
C VAL A 180 -1.39 -18.24 3.63
N GLN A 181 -0.89 -18.75 2.49
CA GLN A 181 -0.46 -20.13 2.34
C GLN A 181 0.96 -20.19 1.78
N GLY A 182 1.71 -21.24 2.11
CA GLY A 182 3.04 -21.48 1.58
C GLY A 182 4.06 -21.78 2.66
N ILE A 183 5.28 -21.30 2.46
CA ILE A 183 6.40 -21.52 3.38
C ILE A 183 6.97 -20.17 3.82
N LEU A 184 7.18 -20.02 5.12
CA LEU A 184 7.85 -18.88 5.73
C LEU A 184 8.91 -19.39 6.71
N GLU A 185 10.15 -18.94 6.53
CA GLU A 185 11.25 -19.15 7.47
C GLU A 185 11.86 -17.80 7.87
N ILE A 186 12.06 -17.60 9.17
CA ILE A 186 12.74 -16.41 9.73
C ILE A 186 13.93 -16.90 10.55
N GLY A 187 15.13 -16.41 10.22
CA GLY A 187 16.36 -16.85 10.89
C GLY A 187 16.69 -18.34 10.71
N GLY A 188 16.09 -19.00 9.73
CA GLY A 188 16.21 -20.45 9.50
C GLY A 188 15.16 -21.31 10.20
N GLU A 189 14.29 -20.71 11.02
CA GLU A 189 13.22 -21.42 11.72
C GLU A 189 11.89 -21.27 10.96
N PRO A 190 11.12 -22.36 10.80
CA PRO A 190 9.81 -22.30 10.15
C PRO A 190 8.80 -21.53 11.01
N VAL A 191 7.96 -20.73 10.36
CA VAL A 191 6.93 -19.92 11.01
C VAL A 191 5.54 -20.43 10.59
N PRO A 192 4.66 -20.77 11.53
CA PRO A 192 3.28 -21.18 11.22
C PRO A 192 2.50 -20.09 10.51
N LEU A 193 1.60 -20.49 9.60
CA LEU A 193 0.78 -19.59 8.79
C LEU A 193 -0.73 -19.75 9.02
N ASP A 194 -1.15 -20.67 9.89
CA ASP A 194 -2.56 -21.03 10.12
C ASP A 194 -3.46 -19.82 10.40
N PHE A 195 -2.94 -18.86 11.16
CA PHE A 195 -3.64 -17.62 11.51
C PHE A 195 -3.05 -16.37 10.85
N ALA A 196 -2.02 -16.53 10.03
CA ALA A 196 -1.36 -15.41 9.37
C ALA A 196 -2.32 -14.70 8.43
N LEU A 197 -2.26 -13.37 8.45
CA LEU A 197 -3.01 -12.52 7.55
C LEU A 197 -2.08 -11.61 6.77
N ALA A 198 -2.49 -11.24 5.58
CA ALA A 198 -1.73 -10.33 4.73
C ALA A 198 -2.61 -9.21 4.17
N GLY A 199 -1.94 -8.13 3.79
CA GLY A 199 -2.52 -7.09 2.96
C GLY A 199 -1.53 -6.66 1.88
N TYR A 200 -2.05 -6.24 0.73
CA TYR A 200 -1.25 -5.70 -0.36
C TYR A 200 -1.71 -4.30 -0.77
N ASP A 201 -0.79 -3.55 -1.35
CA ASP A 201 -1.04 -2.27 -2.02
C ASP A 201 -0.33 -2.29 -3.38
N PHE A 202 -1.09 -2.07 -4.44
CA PHE A 202 -0.58 -1.72 -5.75
C PHE A 202 -1.04 -0.31 -6.08
N SER A 203 -0.11 0.57 -6.39
CA SER A 203 -0.43 1.93 -6.80
C SER A 203 0.40 2.32 -8.01
N ALA A 204 -0.22 2.96 -9.00
CA ALA A 204 0.47 3.38 -10.21
C ALA A 204 -0.17 4.61 -10.84
N GLY A 205 0.62 5.37 -11.60
CA GLY A 205 0.09 6.46 -12.42
C GLY A 205 1.04 7.62 -12.63
N TYR A 206 0.46 8.73 -13.05
CA TYR A 206 1.13 10.01 -13.29
C TYR A 206 0.83 10.93 -12.11
N MET A 207 1.58 10.74 -11.02
CA MET A 207 1.37 11.44 -9.76
C MET A 207 1.95 12.86 -9.77
N ARG A 208 1.65 13.65 -8.75
CA ARG A 208 2.27 14.97 -8.58
C ARG A 208 3.78 14.85 -8.37
N ARG A 209 4.51 15.86 -8.86
CA ARG A 209 5.96 15.95 -8.73
C ARG A 209 6.43 15.93 -7.28
N GLU A 210 5.68 16.61 -6.42
CA GLU A 210 5.78 16.58 -4.97
C GLU A 210 4.48 15.94 -4.46
N THR A 211 4.62 14.82 -3.76
CA THR A 211 3.52 14.04 -3.22
C THR A 211 3.83 13.73 -1.77
N SER A 212 2.83 13.83 -0.90
CA SER A 212 2.95 13.39 0.49
C SER A 212 1.73 12.61 0.90
N TRP A 213 1.91 11.57 1.70
CA TRP A 213 0.78 10.82 2.23
C TRP A 213 0.99 10.38 3.66
N ARG A 214 -0.15 10.12 4.30
CA ARG A 214 -0.25 9.33 5.51
C ARG A 214 -1.09 8.12 5.17
N TRP A 215 -0.72 6.98 5.75
CA TRP A 215 -1.36 5.71 5.47
C TRP A 215 -1.41 4.88 6.75
N ALA A 216 -2.45 4.07 6.90
CA ALA A 216 -2.57 3.08 7.95
C ALA A 216 -3.17 1.78 7.41
N SER A 217 -2.71 0.67 7.98
CA SER A 217 -3.11 -0.66 7.55
C SER A 217 -3.18 -1.64 8.71
N ILE A 218 -4.25 -2.41 8.76
CA ILE A 218 -4.47 -3.46 9.77
C ILE A 218 -4.83 -4.75 9.06
N ASN A 219 -4.29 -5.86 9.56
CA ASN A 219 -4.69 -7.21 9.22
C ASN A 219 -4.78 -8.01 10.53
N THR A 220 -5.97 -8.23 11.06
CA THR A 220 -6.15 -8.85 12.37
C THR A 220 -7.34 -9.81 12.41
N ARG A 221 -7.43 -10.58 13.49
CA ARG A 221 -8.61 -11.37 13.86
C ARG A 221 -9.20 -10.81 15.15
N LEU A 222 -10.48 -10.49 15.12
CA LEU A 222 -11.28 -10.15 16.30
C LEU A 222 -12.20 -11.34 16.61
N GLY A 223 -11.72 -12.25 17.46
CA GLY A 223 -12.37 -13.55 17.65
C GLY A 223 -12.37 -14.34 16.34
N GLU A 224 -13.56 -14.72 15.86
CA GLU A 224 -13.72 -15.45 14.58
C GLU A 224 -13.75 -14.52 13.35
N THR A 225 -13.87 -13.20 13.56
CA THR A 225 -13.96 -12.24 12.45
C THR A 225 -12.58 -11.80 11.98
N THR A 226 -12.31 -11.89 10.68
CA THR A 226 -11.14 -11.23 10.10
C THR A 226 -11.46 -9.75 9.84
N LEU A 227 -10.58 -8.87 10.32
CA LEU A 227 -10.68 -7.43 10.12
C LEU A 227 -9.46 -6.93 9.34
N GLY A 228 -9.73 -6.35 8.18
CA GLY A 228 -8.75 -5.64 7.36
C GLY A 228 -9.07 -4.16 7.36
N LEU A 229 -8.06 -3.29 7.42
CA LEU A 229 -8.28 -1.85 7.33
C LEU A 229 -7.25 -1.21 6.42
N ASN A 230 -7.70 -0.30 5.58
CA ASN A 230 -6.86 0.62 4.83
C ASN A 230 -7.38 2.04 5.04
N LEU A 231 -6.53 2.93 5.56
CA LEU A 231 -6.80 4.35 5.67
C LEU A 231 -5.67 5.14 5.02
N ALA A 232 -5.96 6.19 4.28
CA ALA A 232 -4.97 7.03 3.64
C ALA A 232 -5.45 8.48 3.50
N ALA A 233 -4.48 9.38 3.43
CA ALA A 233 -4.68 10.78 3.11
C ALA A 233 -3.49 11.30 2.31
N GLY A 234 -3.73 12.01 1.20
CA GLY A 234 -2.73 12.84 0.50
C GLY A 234 -2.36 12.44 -0.93
N VAL A 235 -2.57 11.19 -1.38
CA VAL A 235 -2.37 10.84 -2.80
C VAL A 235 -3.64 11.13 -3.60
N ASN A 236 -4.76 10.54 -3.17
CA ASN A 236 -6.08 10.68 -3.79
C ASN A 236 -6.84 11.88 -3.21
N GLU A 237 -6.45 13.10 -3.59
CA GLU A 237 -6.99 14.34 -2.99
C GLU A 237 -8.28 14.88 -3.64
N THR A 238 -8.71 14.31 -4.77
CA THR A 238 -9.77 14.89 -5.62
C THR A 238 -11.18 14.41 -5.25
N GLY A 239 -11.50 14.46 -3.97
CA GLY A 239 -12.85 14.18 -3.47
C GLY A 239 -13.26 12.70 -3.51
N SER A 240 -12.30 11.78 -3.65
CA SER A 240 -12.53 10.35 -3.53
C SER A 240 -11.69 9.79 -2.39
N SER A 241 -12.27 8.87 -1.62
CA SER A 241 -11.61 8.19 -0.52
C SER A 241 -11.08 6.84 -0.97
N GLU A 242 -9.84 6.51 -0.58
CA GLU A 242 -9.29 5.16 -0.70
C GLU A 242 -9.45 4.36 0.61
N ASN A 243 -10.31 4.80 1.52
CA ASN A 243 -10.44 4.22 2.85
C ASN A 243 -11.48 3.10 2.87
N VAL A 244 -11.09 1.93 3.35
CA VAL A 244 -11.95 0.73 3.37
C VAL A 244 -11.66 -0.10 4.61
N LEU A 245 -12.72 -0.57 5.25
CA LEU A 245 -12.74 -1.64 6.24
C LEU A 245 -13.21 -2.93 5.55
N TRP A 246 -12.51 -4.04 5.75
CA TRP A 246 -12.95 -5.37 5.36
C TRP A 246 -13.33 -6.16 6.60
N LEU A 247 -14.56 -6.71 6.63
CA LEU A 247 -15.02 -7.63 7.67
C LEU A 247 -15.38 -8.96 7.03
N ASN A 248 -14.62 -10.02 7.33
CA ASN A 248 -14.79 -11.34 6.69
C ASN A 248 -14.82 -11.28 5.15
N GLY A 249 -14.13 -10.29 4.55
CA GLY A 249 -14.08 -10.04 3.11
C GLY A 249 -15.14 -9.07 2.57
N GLU A 250 -16.14 -8.66 3.36
CA GLU A 250 -17.08 -7.61 2.96
C GLU A 250 -16.40 -6.23 3.06
N ARG A 251 -16.46 -5.45 1.97
CA ARG A 251 -15.94 -4.07 1.92
C ARG A 251 -16.95 -3.09 2.50
N HIS A 252 -16.51 -2.28 3.46
CA HIS A 252 -17.20 -1.10 3.95
C HIS A 252 -16.36 0.14 3.59
N PHE A 253 -16.89 0.97 2.70
CA PHE A 253 -16.22 2.19 2.29
C PHE A 253 -16.30 3.25 3.38
N LEU A 254 -15.17 3.87 3.69
CA LEU A 254 -15.04 4.89 4.71
C LEU A 254 -14.78 6.26 4.08
N SER A 255 -15.22 7.31 4.76
CA SER A 255 -14.96 8.69 4.36
C SER A 255 -13.46 9.03 4.44
N ASN A 256 -13.09 10.21 3.94
CA ASN A 256 -11.74 10.74 4.13
C ASN A 256 -11.39 10.82 5.62
N VAL A 257 -10.12 10.57 5.94
CA VAL A 257 -9.61 10.66 7.31
C VAL A 257 -8.51 11.71 7.42
N HIS A 258 -8.35 12.22 8.63
CA HIS A 258 -7.25 13.06 9.07
C HIS A 258 -6.29 12.23 9.92
N PHE A 259 -4.99 12.49 9.76
CA PHE A 259 -3.93 11.96 10.61
C PHE A 259 -3.34 13.14 11.39
N GLU A 260 -3.58 13.19 12.68
CA GLU A 260 -3.04 14.16 13.62
C GLU A 260 -1.88 13.53 14.40
N PHE A 261 -0.70 14.10 14.25
CA PHE A 261 0.50 13.70 14.99
C PHE A 261 1.51 14.85 14.96
N ASP A 262 2.40 14.90 15.95
CA ASP A 262 3.53 15.83 15.93
C ASP A 262 4.67 15.22 15.09
N ARG A 263 5.07 15.93 14.04
CA ARG A 263 6.22 15.51 13.21
C ARG A 263 7.55 16.02 13.78
N ASP A 264 7.52 17.09 14.57
CA ASP A 264 8.70 17.84 15.01
C ASP A 264 9.24 17.37 16.37
N SER A 265 8.48 16.57 17.11
CA SER A 265 8.98 15.87 18.29
C SER A 265 10.17 14.98 17.91
N SER A 266 11.35 15.32 18.40
CA SER A 266 12.64 14.81 17.94
C SER A 266 12.70 13.29 17.77
N ASP A 267 13.19 12.86 16.60
CA ASP A 267 13.28 11.50 16.06
C ASP A 267 13.99 10.44 16.95
N GLN A 268 14.44 10.78 18.16
CA GLN A 268 15.15 9.89 19.09
C GLN A 268 14.40 9.58 20.40
N ASP A 269 13.49 10.45 20.86
CA ASP A 269 13.03 10.42 22.27
C ASP A 269 11.51 10.26 22.47
N ASN A 270 10.70 10.04 21.42
CA ASN A 270 9.24 9.96 21.61
C ASN A 270 8.51 9.01 20.65
N ILE A 271 8.74 7.69 20.82
CA ILE A 271 7.80 6.65 20.35
C ILE A 271 6.46 6.74 21.09
N ASP A 272 6.39 7.44 22.23
CA ASP A 272 5.17 7.58 23.05
C ASP A 272 4.16 8.61 22.52
N GLN A 273 4.45 9.30 21.41
CA GLN A 273 3.47 10.20 20.80
C GLN A 273 2.46 9.43 19.97
N HIS A 274 1.23 9.43 20.47
CA HIS A 274 0.11 8.81 19.80
C HIS A 274 -0.35 9.64 18.61
N TRP A 275 -0.76 8.96 17.54
CA TRP A 275 -1.42 9.58 16.41
C TRP A 275 -2.92 9.46 16.63
N ARG A 276 -3.68 10.47 16.24
CA ARG A 276 -5.13 10.32 16.08
C ARG A 276 -5.46 10.20 14.59
N VAL A 277 -6.25 9.20 14.25
CA VAL A 277 -6.79 8.99 12.90
C VAL A 277 -8.30 9.05 12.98
N PHE A 278 -8.91 10.07 12.38
CA PHE A 278 -10.35 10.27 12.50
C PHE A 278 -11.00 10.74 11.19
N SER A 279 -12.29 10.50 11.03
CA SER A 279 -13.09 11.07 9.94
C SER A 279 -14.08 12.12 10.46
N GLU A 280 -14.35 13.14 9.65
CA GLU A 280 -15.28 14.24 10.01
C GLU A 280 -16.72 13.77 10.25
N ASP A 281 -17.13 12.64 9.64
CA ASP A 281 -18.43 12.02 9.86
C ASP A 281 -18.50 11.17 11.15
N GLY A 282 -17.39 11.07 11.90
CA GLY A 282 -17.30 10.30 13.14
C GLY A 282 -17.36 8.79 12.96
N CYS A 283 -17.23 8.27 11.73
CA CYS A 283 -17.18 6.83 11.47
C CYS A 283 -15.82 6.21 11.79
N VAL A 284 -14.76 6.99 11.87
CA VAL A 284 -13.43 6.56 12.28
C VAL A 284 -12.96 7.47 13.41
N ASP A 285 -12.56 6.90 14.55
CA ASP A 285 -11.82 7.59 15.61
C ASP A 285 -10.88 6.59 16.27
N LEU A 286 -9.61 6.64 15.86
CA LEU A 286 -8.56 5.72 16.26
C LEU A 286 -7.38 6.48 16.85
N VAL A 287 -6.73 5.85 17.81
CA VAL A 287 -5.45 6.26 18.36
C VAL A 287 -4.43 5.21 18.00
N PHE A 288 -3.30 5.62 17.42
CA PHE A 288 -2.17 4.75 17.11
C PHE A 288 -1.01 5.04 18.05
N LYS A 289 -0.55 4.02 18.77
CA LYS A 289 0.64 4.06 19.60
C LYS A 289 1.79 3.35 18.88
N PRO A 290 2.83 4.08 18.43
CA PRO A 290 4.02 3.45 17.84
C PRO A 290 4.70 2.49 18.83
N LEU A 291 5.27 1.41 18.30
CA LEU A 291 6.14 0.47 19.05
C LEU A 291 7.56 0.47 18.47
N ASN A 292 7.65 0.51 17.15
CA ASN A 292 8.90 0.53 16.41
C ASN A 292 8.74 1.35 15.12
N LYS A 293 9.86 1.73 14.49
CA LYS A 293 9.85 2.46 13.22
C LYS A 293 11.02 2.08 12.34
N ARG A 294 10.77 2.03 11.03
CA ARG A 294 11.82 2.17 10.01
C ARG A 294 11.74 3.54 9.38
N SER A 295 12.90 4.07 8.98
CA SER A 295 13.00 5.41 8.39
C SER A 295 14.06 5.45 7.31
N GLU A 296 13.71 6.02 6.16
CA GLU A 296 14.64 6.23 5.05
C GLU A 296 14.54 7.68 4.59
N LYS A 297 15.69 8.37 4.56
CA LYS A 297 15.79 9.75 4.09
C LYS A 297 16.81 9.84 2.97
N LEU A 298 16.31 10.07 1.75
CA LEU A 298 17.10 10.21 0.54
C LEU A 298 16.94 11.62 -0.03
N ASN A 299 18.05 12.29 -0.32
CA ASN A 299 18.06 13.61 -0.97
C ASN A 299 19.14 13.66 -2.05
N LEU A 300 18.74 13.37 -3.29
CA LEU A 300 19.60 13.43 -4.49
C LEU A 300 19.33 14.72 -5.27
N TRP A 301 19.08 15.81 -4.55
CA TRP A 301 18.73 17.13 -5.06
C TRP A 301 17.42 17.16 -5.86
N LEU A 302 17.35 16.59 -7.07
CA LEU A 302 16.11 16.53 -7.85
C LEU A 302 15.12 15.50 -7.29
N LEU A 303 15.64 14.38 -6.78
CA LEU A 303 14.87 13.32 -6.15
C LEU A 303 14.94 13.46 -4.62
N LYS A 304 13.79 13.44 -3.94
CA LYS A 304 13.75 13.37 -2.47
C LYS A 304 12.76 12.32 -2.00
N SER A 305 13.10 11.62 -0.95
CA SER A 305 12.23 10.71 -0.21
C SER A 305 12.48 10.93 1.27
N ASN A 306 11.44 11.17 2.04
CA ASN A 306 11.48 11.20 3.49
C ASN A 306 10.38 10.28 3.99
N PHE A 307 10.72 9.02 4.19
CA PHE A 307 9.77 7.95 4.45
C PHE A 307 9.95 7.41 5.86
N ARG A 308 8.85 7.35 6.61
CA ARG A 308 8.77 6.69 7.90
C ARG A 308 7.58 5.75 7.88
N GLN A 309 7.82 4.49 8.27
CA GLN A 309 6.76 3.52 8.50
C GLN A 309 6.92 2.99 9.92
N PHE A 310 5.84 3.08 10.67
CA PHE A 310 5.73 2.70 12.07
C PHE A 310 4.98 1.38 12.16
N VAL A 311 5.45 0.51 13.05
CA VAL A 311 4.68 -0.62 13.55
C VAL A 311 4.17 -0.23 14.92
N GLY A 312 2.89 -0.44 15.19
CA GLY A 312 2.29 -0.03 16.45
C GLY A 312 0.89 -0.57 16.64
N GLN A 313 0.21 -0.09 17.67
CA GLN A 313 -1.10 -0.59 18.09
C GLN A 313 -2.17 0.48 17.90
N PHE A 314 -3.31 0.07 17.36
CA PHE A 314 -4.51 0.87 17.20
C PHE A 314 -5.53 0.53 18.27
N SER A 315 -6.04 1.56 18.94
CA SER A 315 -7.20 1.48 19.82
C SER A 315 -8.25 2.52 19.43
N GLY A 316 -9.53 2.23 19.61
CA GLY A 316 -10.61 3.16 19.28
C GLY A 316 -11.80 2.49 18.63
N SER A 317 -12.45 3.17 17.69
CA SER A 317 -13.66 2.66 17.05
C SER A 317 -13.76 2.98 15.56
N ILE A 318 -14.40 2.07 14.83
CA ILE A 318 -14.74 2.22 13.41
C ILE A 318 -16.20 1.80 13.24
N LYS A 319 -16.99 2.63 12.57
CA LYS A 319 -18.38 2.33 12.20
C LYS A 319 -18.44 1.85 10.75
N ASP A 320 -19.03 0.68 10.54
CA ASP A 320 -19.21 0.13 9.20
C ASP A 320 -20.40 0.75 8.46
N ASN A 321 -20.63 0.32 7.21
CA ASN A 321 -21.73 0.83 6.39
C ASN A 321 -23.13 0.34 6.82
N HIS A 322 -23.21 -0.64 7.73
CA HIS A 322 -24.46 -1.09 8.36
C HIS A 322 -24.75 -0.33 9.67
N GLY A 323 -23.84 0.54 10.10
CA GLY A 323 -23.95 1.33 11.31
C GLY A 323 -23.45 0.61 12.58
N GLN A 324 -22.90 -0.60 12.46
CA GLN A 324 -22.29 -1.30 13.58
C GLN A 324 -20.91 -0.70 13.90
N VAL A 325 -20.65 -0.54 15.21
CA VAL A 325 -19.39 0.00 15.72
C VAL A 325 -18.49 -1.16 16.14
N HIS A 326 -17.28 -1.17 15.60
CA HIS A 326 -16.22 -2.14 15.87
C HIS A 326 -15.16 -1.46 16.72
N HIS A 327 -14.87 -2.04 17.88
CA HIS A 327 -13.85 -1.52 18.79
C HIS A 327 -12.53 -2.24 18.57
N LEU A 328 -11.46 -1.46 18.46
CA LEU A 328 -10.09 -1.95 18.46
C LEU A 328 -9.48 -1.69 19.83
N ASP A 329 -8.79 -2.69 20.36
CA ASP A 329 -8.03 -2.58 21.60
C ASP A 329 -6.63 -3.16 21.36
N GLU A 330 -5.64 -2.28 21.34
CA GLU A 330 -4.23 -2.58 21.14
C GLU A 330 -3.93 -3.46 19.90
N VAL A 331 -4.69 -3.25 18.83
CA VAL A 331 -4.60 -4.04 17.60
C VAL A 331 -3.39 -3.64 16.78
N LEU A 332 -2.49 -4.59 16.52
CA LEU A 332 -1.28 -4.34 15.74
C LEU A 332 -1.58 -3.90 14.31
N GLY A 333 -0.83 -2.92 13.82
CA GLY A 333 -0.92 -2.44 12.45
C GLY A 333 0.26 -1.55 12.07
N LEU A 334 0.17 -1.00 10.85
CA LEU A 334 1.16 -0.13 10.26
C LEU A 334 0.61 1.28 10.12
N THR A 335 1.48 2.28 10.29
CA THR A 335 1.19 3.68 9.94
C THR A 335 2.38 4.29 9.19
N GLU A 336 2.14 5.21 8.27
CA GLU A 336 3.18 5.90 7.48
C GLU A 336 3.07 7.41 7.52
N ASP A 337 4.24 8.06 7.44
CA ASP A 337 4.40 9.45 6.99
C ASP A 337 5.46 9.47 5.88
N HIS A 338 5.04 9.85 4.67
CA HIS A 338 5.95 9.91 3.53
C HIS A 338 5.81 11.23 2.78
N PHE A 339 6.95 11.86 2.52
CA PHE A 339 7.11 12.87 1.48
C PHE A 339 8.01 12.36 0.36
N ALA A 340 7.56 12.51 -0.88
CA ALA A 340 8.31 12.16 -2.08
C ALA A 340 8.34 13.30 -3.10
N ARG A 341 9.48 13.42 -3.76
CA ARG A 341 9.73 14.37 -4.84
C ARG A 341 10.44 13.63 -5.98
N TRP A 342 9.75 13.40 -7.10
CA TRP A 342 10.20 12.60 -8.25
C TRP A 342 10.99 13.33 -9.33
#